data_AF-A0A3D1TZG5-F1
#
_entry.id   AF-A0A3D1TZG5-F1
#
_cell.length_a   1.000
_cell.length_b   1.000
_cell.length_c   1.000
_cell.angle_alpha   90.00
_cell.angle_beta   90.00
_cell.angle_gamma   90.00
#
_symmetry.space_group_name_H-M   'P 1'
#
loop_
_entity.id
_entity.type
_entity.pdbx_description
1 polymer ?
#
loop_
_entity_poly.entity_id
_entity_poly.type
_entity_poly.pdbx_seq_one_letter_code
_entity_poly.pdbx_strand_id
1 'polypeptide(L)'
;MANVYIDGFNLYRGCLENSPYKWLDLVALAEQLTPSHAINRVRYFTAHVEDPAANQGQLVYLRALRTIPLLEVRDNGKFTTHTVIRPLADQPANGMAAVLEWYRINHWVPLRRPAPGYWVRASVEHKMRRDRT
;
A
#
# COMPACT_ATOMS: atom_id res chain seq x y z
N MET A 1 23.66 10.46 -20.72
CA MET A 1 23.67 9.80 -19.39
C MET A 1 22.31 9.97 -18.74
N ALA A 2 21.82 8.98 -17.99
CA ALA A 2 20.50 8.99 -17.36
C ALA A 2 20.58 8.80 -15.83
N ASN A 3 19.69 9.48 -15.10
CA ASN A 3 19.47 9.26 -13.66
C ASN A 3 18.09 8.63 -13.49
N VAL A 4 18.02 7.48 -12.82
CA VAL A 4 16.78 6.70 -12.68
C VAL A 4 16.29 6.75 -11.24
N TYR A 5 15.00 6.98 -11.08
CA TYR A 5 14.32 7.07 -9.78
C TYR A 5 13.21 6.01 -9.76
N ILE A 6 13.26 5.13 -8.77
CA ILE A 6 12.37 3.98 -8.67
C ILE A 6 11.63 4.06 -7.34
N ASP A 7 10.30 4.02 -7.40
CA ASP A 7 9.43 3.85 -6.24
C ASP A 7 9.23 2.35 -5.98
N GLY A 8 9.70 1.88 -4.81
CA GLY A 8 9.66 0.47 -4.46
C GLY A 8 8.27 -0.09 -4.20
N PHE A 9 7.32 0.71 -3.73
CA PHE A 9 5.96 0.24 -3.52
C PHE A 9 5.21 0.13 -4.84
N ASN A 10 5.34 1.14 -5.71
CA ASN A 10 4.71 1.09 -7.02
C ASN A 10 5.30 -0.03 -7.88
N LEU A 11 6.63 -0.22 -7.86
CA LEU A 11 7.27 -1.36 -8.52
C LEU A 11 6.77 -2.69 -7.96
N TYR A 12 6.71 -2.82 -6.63
CA TYR A 12 6.27 -4.05 -6.00
C TYR A 12 4.83 -4.37 -6.39
N ARG A 13 3.88 -3.45 -6.17
CA ARG A 13 2.46 -3.68 -6.44
C ARG A 13 2.14 -3.83 -7.93
N GLY A 14 2.87 -3.12 -8.79
CA GLY A 14 2.63 -3.13 -10.24
C GLY A 14 3.19 -4.37 -10.93
N CYS A 15 4.32 -4.91 -10.47
CA CYS A 15 5.05 -5.94 -11.20
C CYS A 15 5.47 -7.14 -10.36
N LEU A 16 5.79 -6.95 -9.08
CA LEU A 16 6.42 -8.00 -8.28
C LEU A 16 5.43 -8.77 -7.39
N GLU A 17 4.35 -8.16 -6.91
CA GLU A 17 3.44 -8.72 -5.89
C GLU A 17 2.91 -10.11 -6.26
N ASN A 18 2.49 -10.30 -7.52
CA ASN A 18 1.96 -11.57 -8.02
C ASN A 18 3.02 -12.43 -8.74
N SER A 19 4.27 -11.99 -8.79
CA SER A 19 5.38 -12.72 -9.41
C SER A 19 6.09 -13.62 -8.40
N PRO A 20 6.56 -14.83 -8.78
CA PRO A 20 7.46 -15.60 -7.93
C PRO A 20 8.87 -14.96 -7.84
N TYR A 21 9.20 -14.03 -8.73
CA TYR A 21 10.50 -13.37 -8.81
C TYR A 21 10.47 -12.02 -8.07
N LYS A 22 10.92 -12.01 -6.81
CA LYS A 22 10.98 -10.77 -5.98
C LYS A 22 12.32 -10.05 -6.01
N TRP A 23 13.36 -10.73 -6.49
CA TRP A 23 14.72 -10.22 -6.54
C TRP A 23 14.97 -9.66 -7.93
N LEU A 24 15.00 -8.33 -8.03
CA LEU A 24 15.19 -7.62 -9.29
C LEU A 24 16.48 -6.79 -9.22
N ASP A 25 17.36 -6.95 -10.21
CA ASP A 25 18.48 -6.04 -10.40
C ASP A 25 17.95 -4.75 -11.04
N LEU A 26 17.94 -3.68 -10.23
CA LEU A 26 17.38 -2.39 -10.62
C LEU A 26 18.28 -1.61 -11.58
N VAL A 27 19.60 -1.90 -11.60
CA VAL A 27 20.51 -1.28 -12.57
C VAL A 27 20.36 -1.97 -13.91
N ALA A 28 20.33 -3.31 -13.94
CA ALA A 28 20.10 -4.05 -15.18
C ALA A 28 18.72 -3.71 -15.80
N LEU A 29 17.69 -3.55 -14.96
CA LEU A 29 16.39 -3.07 -15.42
C LEU A 29 16.50 -1.67 -16.05
N ALA A 30 17.18 -0.73 -15.39
CA ALA A 30 17.35 0.62 -15.90
C ALA A 30 18.07 0.64 -17.25
N GLU A 31 19.15 -0.14 -17.39
CA GLU A 31 19.90 -0.28 -18.63
C GLU A 31 19.03 -0.83 -19.77
N GLN A 32 18.20 -1.85 -19.49
CA GLN A 32 17.28 -2.41 -20.48
C GLN A 32 16.18 -1.44 -20.90
N LEU A 33 15.67 -0.62 -19.98
CA LEU A 33 14.62 0.36 -20.26
C LEU A 33 15.14 1.61 -20.98
N THR A 34 16.43 1.93 -20.84
CA THR A 34 17.05 3.08 -21.48
C THR A 34 18.30 2.71 -22.28
N PRO A 35 18.18 1.86 -23.32
CA PRO A 35 19.34 1.29 -24.02
C PRO A 35 20.22 2.33 -24.73
N SER A 36 19.66 3.49 -25.08
CA SER A 36 20.39 4.58 -25.72
C SER A 36 21.13 5.49 -24.74
N HIS A 37 21.04 5.25 -23.44
CA HIS A 37 21.62 6.12 -22.41
C HIS A 37 22.42 5.31 -21.40
N ALA A 38 23.69 5.70 -21.20
CA ALA A 38 24.47 5.19 -20.07
C ALA A 38 23.83 5.62 -18.73
N ILE A 39 23.66 4.68 -17.81
CA ILE A 39 23.14 4.95 -16.48
C ILE A 39 24.23 5.63 -15.65
N ASN A 40 23.93 6.81 -15.12
CA ASN A 40 24.80 7.54 -14.21
C ASN A 40 24.53 7.16 -12.76
N ARG A 41 23.26 7.01 -12.37
CA ARG A 41 22.85 6.59 -11.03
C ARG A 41 21.42 6.06 -11.03
N VAL A 42 21.15 5.09 -10.15
CA VAL A 42 19.81 4.63 -9.78
C VAL A 42 19.52 5.00 -8.33
N ARG A 43 18.35 5.56 -8.05
CA ARG A 43 17.85 5.83 -6.70
C ARG A 43 16.58 5.04 -6.44
N TYR A 44 16.62 4.18 -5.43
CA TYR A 44 15.50 3.33 -5.05
C TYR A 44 14.87 3.86 -3.75
N PHE A 45 13.63 4.32 -3.82
CA PHE A 45 12.90 4.89 -2.69
C PHE A 45 11.93 3.86 -2.12
N THR A 46 12.00 3.64 -0.81
CA THR A 46 11.13 2.68 -0.13
C THR A 46 10.94 3.04 1.35
N ALA A 47 10.14 2.25 2.05
CA ALA A 47 10.00 2.28 3.50
C ALA A 47 9.98 0.83 4.00
N HIS A 48 10.40 0.64 5.26
CA HIS A 48 10.35 -0.67 5.90
C HIS A 48 8.90 -1.12 6.11
N VAL A 49 8.63 -2.40 5.83
CA VAL A 49 7.34 -3.02 6.16
C VAL A 49 7.33 -3.35 7.65
N GLU A 50 6.27 -2.95 8.35
CA GLU A 50 6.17 -3.11 9.81
C GLU A 50 5.99 -4.57 10.25
N ASP A 51 5.37 -5.41 9.42
CA ASP A 51 5.16 -6.83 9.71
C ASP A 51 6.50 -7.60 9.71
N PRO A 52 6.96 -8.12 10.86
CA PRO A 52 8.24 -8.81 10.97
C PRO A 52 8.36 -10.04 10.06
N ALA A 53 7.26 -10.77 9.83
CA ALA A 53 7.26 -11.96 8.99
C ALA A 53 7.44 -11.60 7.51
N ALA A 54 6.87 -10.48 7.07
CA ALA A 54 7.00 -9.97 5.71
C ALA A 54 8.29 -9.18 5.47
N ASN A 55 8.91 -8.63 6.52
CA ASN A 55 10.06 -7.73 6.42
C ASN A 55 11.40 -8.44 6.18
N GLN A 56 11.55 -9.70 6.61
CA GLN A 56 12.84 -10.39 6.47
C GLN A 56 13.33 -10.44 5.01
N GLY A 57 12.45 -10.78 4.06
CA GLY A 57 12.79 -10.78 2.63
C GLY A 57 13.18 -9.39 2.11
N GLN A 58 12.47 -8.35 2.57
CA GLN A 58 12.78 -6.96 2.21
C GLN A 58 14.17 -6.57 2.71
N LEU A 59 14.51 -6.85 3.97
CA LEU A 59 15.82 -6.49 4.53
C LEU A 59 16.98 -7.14 3.78
N VAL A 60 16.88 -8.43 3.44
CA VAL A 60 17.94 -9.11 2.69
C VAL A 60 18.06 -8.51 1.28
N TYR A 61 16.94 -8.20 0.63
CA TYR A 61 16.95 -7.55 -0.69
C TYR A 61 17.57 -6.15 -0.65
N LEU A 62 17.20 -5.31 0.32
CA LEU A 62 17.80 -3.97 0.49
C LEU A 62 19.29 -4.06 0.79
N ARG A 63 19.73 -5.05 1.58
CA ARG A 63 21.15 -5.30 1.84
C ARG A 63 21.89 -5.65 0.55
N ALA A 64 21.33 -6.50 -0.31
CA ALA A 64 21.92 -6.84 -1.60
C ALA A 64 21.96 -5.64 -2.55
N LEU A 65 20.89 -4.86 -2.65
CA LEU A 65 20.85 -3.65 -3.47
C LEU A 65 21.94 -2.65 -3.09
N ARG A 66 22.22 -2.50 -1.78
CA ARG A 66 23.28 -1.62 -1.27
C ARG A 66 24.70 -2.02 -1.68
N THR A 67 24.93 -3.23 -2.18
CA THR A 67 26.25 -3.63 -2.69
C THR A 67 26.50 -3.18 -4.13
N ILE A 68 25.47 -2.66 -4.82
CA ILE A 68 25.57 -2.23 -6.21
C ILE A 68 26.10 -0.77 -6.26
N PRO A 69 27.28 -0.49 -6.84
CA PRO A 69 27.91 0.83 -6.76
C PRO A 69 27.11 1.99 -7.36
N LEU A 70 26.34 1.73 -8.42
CA LEU A 70 25.53 2.75 -9.12
C LEU A 70 24.17 2.99 -8.47
N LEU A 71 23.83 2.24 -7.41
CA LEU A 71 22.51 2.25 -6.80
C LEU A 71 22.54 2.80 -5.38
N GLU A 72 21.64 3.74 -5.13
CA GLU A 72 21.45 4.37 -3.84
C GLU A 72 20.06 4.01 -3.30
N VAL A 73 20.01 3.31 -2.16
CA VAL A 73 18.77 2.98 -1.45
C VAL A 73 18.40 4.12 -0.50
N ARG A 74 17.17 4.63 -0.61
CA ARG A 74 16.55 5.63 0.25
C ARG A 74 15.36 4.99 0.98
N ASP A 75 15.59 4.49 2.18
CA ASP A 75 14.63 3.72 2.99
C ASP A 75 14.13 4.45 4.25
N ASN A 76 14.46 5.74 4.39
CA ASN A 76 13.94 6.63 5.44
C ASN A 76 12.51 7.12 5.18
N GLY A 77 11.81 6.52 4.20
CA GLY A 77 10.40 6.82 3.92
C GLY A 77 9.50 6.37 5.07
N LYS A 78 8.35 7.02 5.22
CA LYS A 78 7.29 6.58 6.14
C LYS A 78 6.13 6.01 5.35
N PHE A 79 5.72 4.79 5.67
CA PHE A 79 4.47 4.23 5.18
C PHE A 79 3.32 4.98 5.85
N THR A 80 2.43 5.58 5.07
CA THR A 80 1.24 6.25 5.61
C THR A 80 0.01 5.48 5.20
N THR A 81 -0.60 4.81 6.16
CA THR A 81 -1.89 4.14 5.96
C THR A 81 -2.99 5.20 6.00
N HIS A 82 -3.61 5.46 4.86
CA HIS A 82 -4.77 6.34 4.81
C HIS A 82 -6.05 5.50 4.68
N THR A 83 -7.03 5.78 5.55
CA THR A 83 -8.37 5.22 5.40
C THR A 83 -8.99 5.78 4.11
N VAL A 84 -9.29 4.90 3.16
CA VAL A 84 -9.99 5.26 1.92
C VAL A 84 -11.48 4.96 2.09
N ILE A 85 -12.34 5.97 1.88
CA ILE A 85 -13.79 5.76 1.78
C ILE A 85 -14.07 5.31 0.34
N ARG A 86 -14.72 4.15 0.19
CA ARG A 86 -15.21 3.67 -1.11
C ARG A 86 -16.74 3.68 -1.11
N PRO A 87 -17.39 3.89 -2.27
CA PRO A 87 -18.83 3.72 -2.38
C PRO A 87 -19.19 2.28 -2.03
N LEU A 88 -20.33 2.11 -1.36
CA LEU A 88 -20.86 0.78 -1.10
C LEU A 88 -21.24 0.13 -2.44
N ALA A 89 -20.85 -1.13 -2.63
CA ALA A 89 -21.09 -1.86 -3.88
C ALA A 89 -22.60 -1.91 -4.21
N ASP A 90 -23.40 -2.28 -3.23
CA ASP A 90 -24.86 -2.25 -3.32
C ASP A 90 -25.39 -1.05 -2.55
N GLN A 91 -26.05 -0.12 -3.25
CA GLN A 91 -26.67 1.01 -2.56
C GLN A 91 -27.86 0.53 -1.73
N PRO A 92 -28.02 1.06 -0.49
CA PRO A 92 -29.18 0.72 0.33
C PRO A 92 -30.46 1.22 -0.34
N ALA A 93 -31.56 0.49 -0.15
CA ALA A 93 -32.86 0.88 -0.65
C ALA A 93 -33.29 2.27 -0.14
N ASN A 94 -34.22 2.92 -0.85
CA ASN A 94 -34.75 4.22 -0.42
C ASN A 94 -35.29 4.15 1.02
N GLY A 95 -34.85 5.10 1.85
CA GLY A 95 -35.22 5.13 3.28
C GLY A 95 -34.31 4.32 4.20
N MET A 96 -33.30 3.64 3.65
CA MET A 96 -32.29 2.92 4.42
C MET A 96 -30.93 3.66 4.36
N ALA A 97 -30.06 3.38 5.33
CA ALA A 97 -28.67 3.81 5.32
C ALA A 97 -27.76 2.61 5.55
N ALA A 98 -26.62 2.61 4.86
CA ALA A 98 -25.56 1.66 5.16
C ALA A 98 -24.76 2.15 6.37
N VAL A 99 -24.59 1.28 7.35
CA VAL A 99 -23.82 1.53 8.55
C VAL A 99 -22.61 0.61 8.51
N LEU A 100 -21.41 1.19 8.62
CA LEU A 100 -20.23 0.40 8.90
C LEU A 100 -20.20 0.12 10.39
N GLU A 101 -19.97 -1.13 10.78
CA GLU A 101 -19.86 -1.55 12.17
C GLU A 101 -18.53 -2.23 12.37
N TRP A 102 -17.91 -2.03 13.54
CA TRP A 102 -16.75 -2.81 13.99
C TRP A 102 -17.11 -3.79 15.09
N TYR A 103 -16.34 -4.85 15.24
CA TYR A 103 -16.49 -5.82 16.32
C TYR A 103 -15.70 -5.36 17.56
N ARG A 104 -16.39 -5.17 18.69
CA ARG A 104 -15.79 -4.77 19.96
C ARG A 104 -16.48 -5.51 21.11
N ILE A 105 -15.71 -6.14 22.00
CA ILE A 105 -16.20 -6.79 23.24
C ILE A 105 -17.48 -7.62 22.97
N ASN A 106 -17.39 -8.60 22.07
CA ASN A 106 -18.49 -9.50 21.71
C ASN A 106 -19.78 -8.87 21.16
N HIS A 107 -19.73 -7.65 20.64
CA HIS A 107 -20.85 -7.04 19.94
C HIS A 107 -20.39 -6.14 18.77
N TRP A 108 -21.32 -5.83 17.87
CA TRP A 108 -21.09 -4.91 16.75
C TRP A 108 -21.52 -3.50 17.13
N VAL A 109 -20.69 -2.50 16.81
CA VAL A 109 -20.95 -1.09 17.16
C VAL A 109 -20.86 -0.22 15.89
N PRO A 110 -21.80 0.71 15.68
CA PRO A 110 -21.75 1.64 14.55
C PRO A 110 -20.47 2.48 14.52
N LEU A 111 -19.89 2.61 13.34
CA LEU A 111 -18.61 3.25 13.08
C LEU A 111 -18.78 4.41 12.11
N ARG A 112 -18.52 5.63 12.57
CA ARG A 112 -18.55 6.83 11.72
C ARG A 112 -17.35 6.92 10.77
N ARG A 113 -16.22 6.31 11.12
CA ARG A 113 -14.99 6.29 10.30
C ARG A 113 -14.25 4.95 10.44
N PRO A 114 -13.93 4.26 9.35
CA PRO A 114 -13.17 3.01 9.40
C PRO A 114 -11.79 3.24 10.04
N ALA A 115 -11.51 2.52 11.13
CA ALA A 115 -10.18 2.44 11.71
C ALA A 115 -9.42 1.27 11.05
N PRO A 116 -8.16 1.46 10.63
CA PRO A 116 -7.33 0.36 10.10
C PRO A 116 -7.20 -0.78 11.11
N GLY A 117 -7.14 -2.03 10.62
CA GLY A 117 -6.82 -3.20 11.44
C GLY A 117 -7.97 -3.84 12.22
N TYR A 118 -9.22 -3.41 12.01
CA TYR A 118 -10.40 -4.00 12.67
C TYR A 118 -11.30 -4.73 11.66
N TRP A 119 -11.89 -5.85 12.10
CA TRP A 119 -12.99 -6.48 11.36
C TRP A 119 -14.19 -5.54 11.33
N VAL A 120 -14.61 -5.18 10.11
CA VAL A 120 -15.78 -4.36 9.87
C VAL A 120 -16.80 -5.14 9.04
N ARG A 121 -18.09 -4.89 9.28
CA ARG A 121 -19.17 -5.31 8.39
C ARG A 121 -20.00 -4.11 7.98
N ALA A 122 -20.63 -4.20 6.82
CA ALA A 122 -21.67 -3.26 6.42
C ALA A 122 -23.04 -3.87 6.78
N SER A 123 -23.86 -3.12 7.50
CA SER A 123 -25.26 -3.44 7.81
C SER A 123 -26.18 -2.37 7.20
N VAL A 124 -27.47 -2.69 7.10
CA VAL A 124 -28.49 -1.76 6.60
C VAL A 124 -29.44 -1.43 7.74
N GLU A 125 -29.60 -0.14 8.05
CA GLU A 125 -30.52 0.33 9.09
C GLU A 125 -31.58 1.28 8.51
N HIS A 126 -32.75 1.32 9.15
CA HIS A 126 -33.78 2.30 8.83
C HIS A 126 -33.29 3.72 9.12
N LYS A 127 -33.44 4.61 8.15
CA LYS A 127 -33.07 6.02 8.30
C LYS A 127 -34.06 6.69 9.25
N MET A 128 -33.69 6.85 10.53
CA MET A 128 -34.47 7.66 11.46
C MET A 128 -34.51 9.11 10.93
N ARG A 129 -35.72 9.63 10.71
CA ARG A 129 -35.90 11.07 10.44
C ARG A 129 -35.48 11.82 11.70
N ARG A 130 -34.41 12.62 11.60
CA ARG A 130 -34.16 13.64 12.61
C ARG A 130 -35.14 14.77 12.34
N ASP A 131 -36.21 14.82 13.12
CA ASP A 131 -37.01 16.03 13.20
C ASP A 131 -36.12 17.12 13.80
N ARG A 132 -35.88 18.16 13.01
CA ARG A 132 -35.26 19.40 13.48
C ARG A 132 -36.36 20.15 14.23
N THR A 133 -36.34 20.13 15.55
CA THR A 133 -36.96 21.17 16.39
C THR A 133 -36.07 22.40 16.46
#